data_AF-A0A2E3NT97-F1
#
_entry.id   AF-A0A2E3NT97-F1
#
_cell.length_a   1.000
_cell.length_b   1.000
_cell.length_c   1.000
_cell.angle_alpha   90.00
_cell.angle_beta   90.00
_cell.angle_gamma   90.00
#
_symmetry.space_group_name_H-M   'P 1'
#
loop_
_entity.id
_entity.type
_entity.pdbx_description
1 polymer ?
#
loop_
_entity_poly.entity_id
_entity_poly.type
_entity_poly.pdbx_seq_one_letter_code
_entity_poly.pdbx_strand_id
1 'polypeptide(L)'
;MLRVCTHLLPVRKAMNRLLTVALLGLTLVFASALTPLQAQDKPAAVLFHADWCLNCKLMKPKLAALQADYGDRIEFMRVDYTTDAARVEGKAIAKARGFSALYAENRSTGWVVLLQPDGTETGTLTVTMEDEEMRQALDALLAALSGA
;
A
#
# COMPACT_ATOMS: atom_id res chain seq x y z
N MET A 1 7.33 -12.76 83.53
CA MET A 1 6.13 -11.96 83.18
C MET A 1 6.57 -10.80 82.30
N LEU A 2 6.37 -10.92 80.98
CA LEU A 2 6.85 -9.97 79.98
C LEU A 2 5.89 -8.76 79.85
N ARG A 3 6.46 -7.55 79.91
CA ARG A 3 5.80 -6.28 79.61
C ARG A 3 5.53 -6.15 78.11
N VAL A 4 4.30 -5.86 77.72
CA VAL A 4 3.95 -5.40 76.38
C VAL A 4 3.70 -3.90 76.46
N CYS A 5 4.63 -3.10 75.93
CA CYS A 5 4.44 -1.68 75.64
C CYS A 5 4.07 -1.54 74.17
N THR A 6 2.83 -1.14 73.90
CA THR A 6 2.33 -0.77 72.57
C THR A 6 2.84 0.62 72.19
N HIS A 7 3.77 0.69 71.24
CA HIS A 7 4.09 1.91 70.51
C HIS A 7 3.47 1.84 69.11
N LEU A 8 2.59 2.79 68.79
CA LEU A 8 2.17 3.10 67.42
C LEU A 8 2.80 4.43 67.01
N LEU A 9 3.53 4.39 65.89
CA LEU A 9 4.26 5.48 65.23
C LEU A 9 3.31 6.44 64.49
N PRO A 10 3.64 7.74 64.34
CA PRO A 10 3.08 8.57 63.27
C PRO A 10 4.00 8.57 62.03
N VAL A 11 3.43 8.04 60.95
CA VAL A 11 3.86 8.11 59.55
C VAL A 11 3.79 9.56 59.05
N ARG A 12 4.83 10.08 58.36
CA ARG A 12 4.78 11.14 57.30
C ARG A 12 6.18 11.68 57.00
N LYS A 13 6.88 11.16 55.97
CA LYS A 13 7.92 11.85 55.16
C LYS A 13 8.66 10.84 54.28
N ALA A 14 8.07 10.36 53.19
CA ALA A 14 8.86 9.63 52.18
C ALA A 14 8.25 9.58 50.77
N MET A 15 7.09 10.16 50.54
CA MET A 15 6.33 9.89 49.31
C MET A 15 6.03 11.17 48.54
N ASN A 16 7.07 11.91 48.09
CA ASN A 16 6.84 13.04 47.17
C ASN A 16 8.02 13.43 46.27
N ARG A 17 9.02 12.56 46.07
CA ARG A 17 10.16 12.87 45.17
C ARG A 17 10.48 11.83 44.10
N LEU A 18 9.84 10.66 44.12
CA LEU A 18 10.03 9.65 43.07
C LEU A 18 9.03 9.74 41.90
N LEU A 19 7.93 10.49 42.03
CA LEU A 19 6.87 10.53 41.01
C LEU A 19 7.14 11.46 39.82
N THR A 20 8.08 12.42 39.93
CA THR A 20 8.35 13.38 38.84
C THR A 20 9.32 12.86 37.78
N VAL A 21 10.18 11.88 38.08
CA VAL A 21 11.14 11.33 37.09
C VAL A 21 10.46 10.32 36.16
N ALA A 22 9.43 9.61 36.63
CA ALA A 22 8.70 8.64 35.83
C ALA A 22 7.79 9.27 34.74
N LEU A 23 7.34 10.51 34.92
CA LEU A 23 6.48 11.19 33.94
C LEU A 23 7.23 11.82 32.77
N LEU A 24 8.52 12.16 32.92
CA LEU A 24 9.32 12.74 31.82
C LEU A 24 9.89 11.69 30.86
N GLY A 25 9.94 10.41 31.24
CA GLY A 25 10.44 9.33 30.37
C GLY A 25 9.39 8.71 29.44
N LEU A 26 8.10 8.87 29.74
CA LEU A 26 7.02 8.16 29.06
C LEU A 26 6.53 8.84 27.76
N THR A 27 6.88 10.10 27.52
CA THR A 27 6.36 10.87 26.36
C THR A 27 7.22 10.75 25.09
N LEU A 28 8.41 10.14 25.14
CA LEU A 28 9.37 10.15 24.02
C LEU A 28 9.29 8.94 23.07
N VAL A 29 8.41 7.96 23.29
CA VAL A 29 8.44 6.67 22.56
C VAL A 29 7.34 6.51 21.50
N PHE A 30 6.41 7.47 21.35
CA PHE A 30 5.22 7.32 20.49
C PHE A 30 5.29 7.94 19.09
N ALA A 31 6.47 8.34 18.60
CA ALA A 31 6.60 9.09 17.33
C ALA A 31 7.01 8.26 16.10
N SER A 32 7.15 6.94 16.18
CA SER A 32 7.80 6.17 15.12
C SER A 32 6.94 5.02 14.59
N ALA A 33 6.20 5.26 13.50
CA ALA A 33 6.05 4.35 12.35
C ALA A 33 4.98 4.87 11.35
N LEU A 34 5.10 6.11 10.87
CA LEU A 34 4.54 6.48 9.58
C LEU A 34 5.69 6.44 8.58
N THR A 35 6.05 5.25 8.09
CA THR A 35 6.93 5.18 6.92
C THR A 35 6.10 5.73 5.76
N PRO A 36 6.45 6.89 5.18
CA PRO A 36 5.71 7.41 4.05
C PRO A 36 5.80 6.39 2.93
N LEU A 37 4.67 6.13 2.26
CA LEU A 37 4.70 5.39 1.02
C LEU A 37 5.64 6.14 0.07
N GLN A 38 6.72 5.49 -0.35
CA GLN A 38 7.65 6.12 -1.29
C GLN A 38 6.92 6.26 -2.62
N ALA A 39 6.70 7.51 -3.04
CA ALA A 39 6.23 7.82 -4.38
C ALA A 39 7.18 7.17 -5.39
N GLN A 40 6.60 6.56 -6.41
CA GLN A 40 7.33 5.88 -7.46
C GLN A 40 7.82 6.91 -8.50
N ASP A 41 8.77 6.52 -9.35
CA ASP A 41 9.28 7.43 -10.40
C ASP A 41 8.34 7.52 -11.60
N LYS A 42 7.50 6.48 -11.82
CA LYS A 42 6.60 6.35 -12.97
C LYS A 42 5.20 5.94 -12.54
N PRO A 43 4.16 6.36 -13.28
CA PRO A 43 2.84 5.76 -13.19
C PRO A 43 2.90 4.28 -13.62
N ALA A 44 1.89 3.50 -13.26
CA ALA A 44 1.85 2.07 -13.56
C ALA A 44 0.54 1.63 -14.21
N ALA A 45 0.63 0.67 -15.12
CA ALA A 45 -0.46 -0.12 -15.64
C ALA A 45 -0.36 -1.54 -15.05
N VAL A 46 -1.26 -1.89 -14.12
CA VAL A 46 -1.17 -3.14 -13.34
C VAL A 46 -2.24 -4.13 -13.81
N LEU A 47 -1.83 -5.21 -14.46
CA LEU A 47 -2.71 -6.31 -14.86
C LEU A 47 -3.03 -7.21 -13.66
N PHE A 48 -4.32 -7.36 -13.36
CA PHE A 48 -4.81 -8.41 -12.45
C PHE A 48 -4.89 -9.74 -13.20
N HIS A 49 -3.88 -10.58 -13.05
CA HIS A 49 -3.66 -11.79 -13.87
C HIS A 49 -4.07 -13.07 -13.14
N ALA A 50 -4.51 -14.08 -13.89
CA ALA A 50 -4.45 -15.49 -13.49
C ALA A 50 -4.21 -16.39 -14.71
N ASP A 51 -3.59 -17.56 -14.54
CA ASP A 51 -3.24 -18.43 -15.67
C ASP A 51 -4.47 -19.04 -16.36
N TRP A 52 -5.53 -19.29 -15.60
CA TRP A 52 -6.81 -19.80 -16.10
C TRP A 52 -7.69 -18.71 -16.75
N CYS A 53 -7.27 -17.44 -16.72
CA CYS A 53 -8.08 -16.31 -17.18
C CYS A 53 -7.95 -16.08 -18.70
N LEU A 54 -9.05 -16.24 -19.43
CA LEU A 54 -9.11 -16.03 -20.88
C LEU A 54 -8.83 -14.56 -21.26
N ASN A 55 -9.44 -13.61 -20.56
CA ASN A 55 -9.22 -12.18 -20.79
C ASN A 55 -7.74 -11.79 -20.64
N CYS A 56 -7.02 -12.43 -19.72
CA CYS A 56 -5.60 -12.22 -19.52
C CYS A 56 -4.79 -12.66 -20.75
N LYS A 57 -5.17 -13.77 -21.39
CA LYS A 57 -4.54 -14.24 -22.63
C LYS A 57 -4.78 -13.27 -23.80
N LEU A 58 -5.98 -12.70 -23.88
CA LEU A 58 -6.32 -11.68 -24.87
C LEU A 58 -5.65 -10.33 -24.59
N MET A 59 -5.45 -9.99 -23.31
CA MET A 59 -4.85 -8.72 -22.93
C MET A 59 -3.35 -8.66 -23.11
N LYS A 60 -2.64 -9.77 -22.88
CA LYS A 60 -1.18 -9.86 -23.02
C LYS A 60 -0.63 -9.27 -24.34
N PRO A 61 -1.13 -9.63 -25.54
CA PRO A 61 -0.60 -9.06 -26.79
C PRO A 61 -0.88 -7.56 -26.92
N LYS A 62 -2.05 -7.07 -26.50
CA LYS A 62 -2.36 -5.63 -26.51
C LYS A 62 -1.44 -4.85 -25.56
N LEU A 63 -1.21 -5.37 -24.34
CA LEU A 63 -0.30 -4.74 -23.38
C LEU A 63 1.16 -4.78 -23.84
N ALA A 64 1.59 -5.83 -24.54
CA ALA A 64 2.93 -5.89 -25.11
C ALA A 64 3.14 -4.81 -26.20
N ALA A 65 2.12 -4.57 -27.04
CA ALA A 65 2.16 -3.49 -28.03
C ALA A 65 2.21 -2.11 -27.36
N LEU A 66 1.38 -1.87 -26.34
CA LEU A 66 1.41 -0.62 -25.58
C LEU A 66 2.73 -0.43 -24.83
N GLN A 67 3.30 -1.50 -24.25
CA GLN A 67 4.58 -1.43 -23.56
C GLN A 67 5.73 -1.04 -24.50
N ALA A 68 5.69 -1.42 -25.77
CA ALA A 68 6.68 -0.99 -26.76
C ALA A 68 6.68 0.53 -26.98
N ASP A 69 5.52 1.18 -26.88
CA ASP A 69 5.36 2.61 -27.14
C ASP A 69 5.41 3.48 -25.86
N TYR A 70 5.06 2.89 -24.70
CA TYR A 70 4.87 3.59 -23.44
C TYR A 70 5.82 3.16 -22.32
N GLY A 71 6.58 2.05 -22.46
CA GLY A 71 7.37 1.46 -21.39
C GLY A 71 8.44 2.36 -20.77
N ASP A 72 8.92 3.36 -21.52
CA ASP A 72 9.85 4.37 -21.00
C ASP A 72 9.20 5.32 -20.00
N ARG A 73 7.87 5.50 -20.07
CA ARG A 73 7.10 6.48 -19.29
C ARG A 73 6.12 5.84 -18.30
N ILE A 74 5.65 4.63 -18.58
CA ILE A 74 4.66 3.90 -17.78
C ILE A 74 5.21 2.52 -17.47
N GLU A 75 5.13 2.11 -16.21
CA GLU A 75 5.52 0.77 -15.80
C GLU A 75 4.38 -0.23 -16.01
N PHE A 76 4.61 -1.24 -16.83
CA PHE A 76 3.66 -2.34 -17.04
C PHE A 76 4.01 -3.49 -16.10
N MET A 77 3.10 -3.82 -15.20
CA MET A 77 3.30 -4.88 -14.21
C MET A 77 2.07 -5.78 -14.09
N ARG A 78 2.20 -6.87 -13.34
CA ARG A 78 1.07 -7.75 -13.02
C ARG A 78 1.05 -8.09 -11.54
N VAL A 79 -0.13 -8.37 -11.04
CA VAL A 79 -0.33 -9.10 -9.79
C VAL A 79 -1.04 -10.41 -10.09
N ASP A 80 -0.60 -11.50 -9.46
CA ASP A 80 -1.02 -12.85 -9.84
C ASP A 80 -2.02 -13.44 -8.82
N TYR A 81 -3.17 -13.84 -9.33
CA TYR A 81 -4.32 -14.39 -8.60
C TYR A 81 -4.42 -15.93 -8.77
N THR A 82 -3.42 -16.57 -9.40
CA THR A 82 -3.44 -18.01 -9.75
C THR A 82 -3.37 -18.91 -8.53
N THR A 83 -2.53 -18.57 -7.54
CA THR A 83 -2.31 -19.39 -6.34
C THR A 83 -2.30 -18.53 -5.08
N ASP A 84 -2.56 -19.12 -3.92
CA ASP A 84 -2.52 -18.40 -2.65
C ASP A 84 -1.14 -17.77 -2.37
N ALA A 85 -0.06 -18.48 -2.71
CA ALA A 85 1.31 -17.95 -2.57
C ALA A 85 1.51 -16.70 -3.45
N ALA A 86 1.07 -16.76 -4.70
CA ALA A 86 1.13 -15.62 -5.62
C ALA A 86 0.27 -14.43 -5.15
N ARG A 87 -0.86 -14.71 -4.48
CA ARG A 87 -1.70 -13.67 -3.88
C ARG A 87 -1.04 -12.98 -2.69
N VAL A 88 -0.23 -13.70 -1.91
CA VAL A 88 0.57 -13.10 -0.83
C VAL A 88 1.58 -12.11 -1.41
N GLU A 89 2.26 -12.48 -2.50
CA GLU A 89 3.18 -11.59 -3.21
C GLU A 89 2.45 -10.39 -3.82
N GLY A 90 1.33 -10.61 -4.52
CA GLY A 90 0.51 -9.55 -5.08
C GLY A 90 0.02 -8.54 -4.03
N LYS A 91 -0.34 -9.01 -2.84
CA LYS A 91 -0.70 -8.15 -1.71
C LYS A 91 0.48 -7.30 -1.24
N ALA A 92 1.69 -7.85 -1.21
CA ALA A 92 2.89 -7.10 -0.86
C ALA A 92 3.20 -6.01 -1.90
N ILE A 93 3.09 -6.34 -3.19
CA ILE A 93 3.23 -5.37 -4.30
C ILE A 93 2.19 -4.26 -4.16
N ALA A 94 0.92 -4.61 -3.94
CA ALA A 94 -0.16 -3.64 -3.78
C ALA A 94 0.07 -2.69 -2.60
N LYS A 95 0.68 -3.18 -1.52
CA LYS A 95 1.10 -2.36 -0.38
C LYS A 95 2.23 -1.42 -0.73
N ALA A 96 3.27 -1.92 -1.39
CA ALA A 96 4.42 -1.12 -1.79
C ALA A 96 4.06 -0.03 -2.81
N ARG A 97 2.99 -0.24 -3.59
CA ARG A 97 2.55 0.63 -4.69
C ARG A 97 1.32 1.49 -4.38
N GLY A 98 0.81 1.46 -3.15
CA GLY A 98 -0.28 2.35 -2.73
C GLY A 98 -1.70 1.94 -3.13
N PHE A 99 -1.90 0.78 -3.77
CA PHE A 99 -3.23 0.31 -4.20
C PHE A 99 -3.77 -0.85 -3.34
N SER A 100 -3.41 -0.90 -2.05
CA SER A 100 -3.80 -2.00 -1.15
C SER A 100 -5.31 -2.16 -0.97
N ALA A 101 -6.05 -1.05 -0.90
CA ALA A 101 -7.51 -1.08 -0.75
C ALA A 101 -8.16 -1.76 -1.97
N LEU A 102 -7.81 -1.30 -3.17
CA LEU A 102 -8.22 -1.90 -4.43
C LEU A 102 -7.91 -3.40 -4.49
N TYR A 103 -6.68 -3.78 -4.15
CA TYR A 103 -6.28 -5.18 -4.17
C TYR A 103 -7.10 -6.03 -3.19
N ALA A 104 -7.37 -5.50 -1.98
CA ALA A 104 -8.15 -6.19 -0.96
C ALA A 104 -9.62 -6.35 -1.32
N GLU A 105 -10.19 -5.46 -2.13
CA GLU A 105 -11.58 -5.47 -2.55
C GLU A 105 -11.79 -6.21 -3.89
N ASN A 106 -10.79 -6.20 -4.77
CA ASN A 106 -10.88 -6.84 -6.08
C ASN A 106 -11.03 -8.37 -6.01
N ARG A 107 -11.99 -8.91 -6.76
CA ARG A 107 -12.24 -10.35 -6.92
C ARG A 107 -12.13 -10.84 -8.36
N SER A 108 -11.73 -9.96 -9.29
CA SER A 108 -11.74 -10.22 -10.74
C SER A 108 -10.35 -10.16 -11.36
N THR A 109 -10.16 -10.86 -12.49
CA THR A 109 -8.91 -10.90 -13.28
C THR A 109 -9.18 -10.49 -14.73
N GLY A 110 -8.13 -10.22 -15.51
CA GLY A 110 -8.22 -9.92 -16.94
C GLY A 110 -8.50 -8.46 -17.27
N TRP A 111 -8.16 -7.56 -16.35
CA TRP A 111 -8.30 -6.11 -16.50
C TRP A 111 -7.08 -5.43 -15.86
N VAL A 112 -6.85 -4.17 -16.24
CA VAL A 112 -5.69 -3.38 -15.84
C VAL A 112 -6.16 -2.14 -15.09
N VAL A 113 -5.54 -1.82 -13.97
CA VAL A 113 -5.69 -0.50 -13.33
C VAL A 113 -4.57 0.43 -13.77
N LEU A 114 -4.89 1.70 -13.97
CA LEU A 114 -3.95 2.79 -14.21
C LEU A 114 -3.73 3.56 -12.91
N LEU A 115 -2.48 3.63 -12.47
CA LEU A 115 -2.07 4.23 -11.22
C LEU A 115 -1.10 5.39 -11.47
N GLN A 116 -1.31 6.50 -10.76
CA GLN A 116 -0.30 7.53 -10.57
C GLN A 116 0.87 7.01 -9.71
N PRO A 117 2.01 7.73 -9.68
CA PRO A 117 3.17 7.32 -8.90
C PRO A 117 2.94 7.23 -7.38
N ASP A 118 1.93 7.92 -6.86
CA ASP A 118 1.51 7.88 -5.46
C ASP A 118 0.54 6.71 -5.15
N GLY A 119 0.11 5.97 -6.17
CA GLY A 119 -0.87 4.88 -6.07
C GLY A 119 -2.31 5.30 -6.32
N THR A 120 -2.58 6.58 -6.65
CA THR A 120 -3.93 7.05 -6.99
C THR A 120 -4.43 6.39 -8.28
N GLU A 121 -5.63 5.82 -8.23
CA GLU A 121 -6.30 5.21 -9.38
C GLU A 121 -6.86 6.29 -10.32
N THR A 122 -6.50 6.25 -11.60
CA THR A 122 -6.97 7.23 -12.60
C THR A 122 -7.82 6.61 -13.71
N GLY A 123 -7.86 5.29 -13.82
CA GLY A 123 -8.63 4.61 -14.85
C GLY A 123 -8.31 3.13 -14.95
N THR A 124 -8.88 2.48 -15.97
CA THR A 124 -8.71 1.05 -16.21
C THR A 124 -8.61 0.74 -17.70
N LEU A 125 -7.93 -0.35 -18.05
CA LEU A 125 -8.02 -0.97 -19.37
C LEU A 125 -8.74 -2.31 -19.27
N THR A 126 -9.61 -2.58 -20.24
CA THR A 126 -10.35 -3.85 -20.35
C THR A 126 -10.19 -4.45 -21.74
N VAL A 127 -10.38 -5.77 -21.83
CA VAL A 127 -10.18 -6.51 -23.08
C VAL A 127 -11.09 -6.06 -24.24
N THR A 128 -12.23 -5.43 -23.92
CA THR A 128 -13.22 -4.97 -24.91
C THR A 128 -12.88 -3.62 -25.53
N MET A 129 -11.85 -2.92 -25.01
CA MET A 129 -11.43 -1.64 -25.56
C MET A 129 -10.66 -1.84 -26.88
N GLU A 130 -10.86 -0.89 -27.78
CA GLU A 130 -10.06 -0.77 -28.99
C GLU A 130 -8.67 -0.20 -28.68
N ASP A 131 -7.70 -0.45 -29.55
CA ASP A 131 -6.31 -0.08 -29.29
C ASP A 131 -6.13 1.44 -29.13
N GLU A 132 -6.89 2.24 -29.88
CA GLU A 132 -6.90 3.70 -29.77
C GLU A 132 -7.46 4.16 -28.42
N GLU A 133 -8.53 3.52 -27.93
CA GLU A 133 -9.12 3.85 -26.64
C GLU A 133 -8.15 3.56 -25.49
N MET A 134 -7.40 2.45 -25.58
CA MET A 134 -6.34 2.15 -24.61
C MET A 134 -5.22 3.19 -24.62
N ARG A 135 -4.79 3.63 -25.81
CA ARG A 135 -3.77 4.68 -25.95
C ARG A 135 -4.23 6.00 -25.34
N GLN A 136 -5.45 6.41 -25.61
CA GLN A 136 -6.05 7.61 -25.03
C GLN A 136 -6.08 7.56 -23.50
N ALA A 137 -6.40 6.39 -22.90
CA ALA A 137 -6.36 6.22 -21.46
C ALA A 137 -4.94 6.34 -20.88
N LEU A 138 -3.91 5.82 -21.57
CA LEU A 138 -2.51 5.98 -21.16
C LEU A 138 -2.00 7.41 -21.34
N ASP A 139 -2.40 8.09 -22.41
CA ASP A 139 -2.07 9.50 -22.63
C ASP A 139 -2.69 10.39 -21.56
N ALA A 140 -3.95 10.11 -21.17
CA ALA A 140 -4.63 10.80 -20.07
C ALA A 140 -3.92 10.56 -18.73
N LEU A 141 -3.47 9.33 -18.46
CA LEU A 141 -2.66 9.02 -17.27
C LEU A 141 -1.38 9.86 -17.22
N LEU A 142 -0.67 10.00 -18.34
CA LEU A 142 0.55 10.81 -18.41
C LEU A 142 0.26 12.31 -18.29
N ALA A 143 -0.81 12.80 -18.92
CA ALA A 143 -1.22 14.20 -18.85
C ALA A 143 -1.55 14.62 -17.40
N ALA A 144 -2.20 13.75 -16.62
CA ALA A 144 -2.54 14.01 -15.23
C ALA A 144 -1.31 14.25 -14.33
N LEU A 145 -0.13 13.73 -14.70
CA LEU A 145 1.12 13.97 -13.96
C LEU A 145 1.67 15.39 -14.15
N SER A 146 1.28 16.07 -15.22
CA SER A 146 1.78 17.40 -15.54
C SER A 146 1.02 18.51 -14.81
N GLY A 147 -0.08 18.17 -14.13
CA GLY A 147 -0.93 19.10 -13.38
C GLY A 147 -1.01 18.82 -11.87
N ALA A 148 -0.23 17.87 -11.37
CA ALA A 148 -0.15 17.49 -9.95
C ALA A 148 1.02 18.20 -9.23
#